data_AF-A0A2V7PXP0-F1
#
_entry.id   AF-A0A2V7PXP0-F1
#
_cell.length_a   1.000
_cell.length_b   1.000
_cell.length_c   1.000
_cell.angle_alpha   90.00
_cell.angle_beta   90.00
_cell.angle_gamma   90.00
#
_symmetry.space_group_name_H-M   'P 1'
#
loop_
_entity.id
_entity.type
_entity.pdbx_description
1 polymer ?
#
loop_
_entity_poly.entity_id
_entity_poly.type
_entity_poly.pdbx_seq_one_letter_code
_entity_poly.pdbx_strand_id
1 'polypeptide(L)'
;MRPLLLSVGLVVCPLLAVSQQPVSATLSLADAIALARQHNPAYRQTIHDRSPAAWGVRNAWSSLWLPNVTASGGVAYAGPGEQNFLTSSFSQSVSTWSSSYSFLL
;
A
#
# COMPACT_ATOMS: atom_id res chain seq x y z
N MET A 1 16.23 -20.34 17.92
CA MET A 1 15.81 -21.33 16.90
C MET A 1 14.56 -20.85 16.17
N ARG A 2 14.66 -19.84 15.28
CA ARG A 2 13.57 -19.39 14.38
C ARG A 2 14.11 -18.78 13.07
N PRO A 3 14.80 -19.54 12.19
CA PRO A 3 15.09 -19.07 10.82
C PRO A 3 14.32 -19.87 9.75
N LEU A 4 13.12 -20.39 10.07
CA LEU A 4 12.38 -21.31 9.18
C LEU A 4 11.02 -20.78 8.68
N LEU A 5 10.65 -19.53 9.00
CA LEU A 5 9.37 -18.96 8.56
C LEU A 5 9.50 -18.02 7.34
N LEU A 6 10.71 -17.76 6.85
CA LEU A 6 10.97 -16.84 5.73
C LEU A 6 11.02 -17.51 4.35
N SER A 7 11.02 -18.83 4.26
CA SER A 7 11.20 -19.56 2.99
C SER A 7 9.89 -19.98 2.29
N VAL A 8 8.72 -19.81 2.91
CA VAL A 8 7.44 -20.27 2.32
C VAL A 8 6.77 -19.20 1.44
N GLY A 9 7.13 -17.92 1.59
CA GLY A 9 6.50 -16.83 0.83
C GLY A 9 7.00 -16.64 -0.62
N LEU A 10 8.12 -17.25 -0.99
CA LEU A 10 8.82 -16.95 -2.26
C LEU A 10 8.57 -17.97 -3.39
N VAL A 11 7.68 -18.95 -3.18
CA VAL A 11 7.41 -20.00 -4.18
C VAL A 11 6.11 -19.75 -4.97
N VAL A 12 5.24 -18.83 -4.54
CA VAL A 12 4.01 -18.48 -5.28
C VAL A 12 4.20 -17.19 -6.07
N CYS A 13 5.15 -17.19 -7.00
CA CYS A 13 5.15 -16.21 -8.09
C CYS A 13 5.72 -16.82 -9.39
N PRO A 14 4.92 -17.63 -10.10
CA PRO A 14 4.99 -17.70 -11.54
C PRO A 14 3.63 -17.27 -12.11
N LEU A 15 3.24 -16.00 -11.94
CA LEU A 15 2.02 -15.48 -12.58
C LEU A 15 2.22 -14.20 -13.39
N LEU A 16 3.48 -13.80 -13.63
CA LEU A 16 3.81 -12.82 -14.67
C LEU A 16 4.36 -13.48 -15.94
N ALA A 17 4.23 -14.80 -16.07
CA ALA A 17 4.25 -15.43 -17.38
C ALA A 17 2.96 -15.03 -18.10
N VAL A 18 2.96 -13.83 -18.69
CA VAL A 18 2.05 -13.48 -19.78
C VAL A 18 2.20 -14.60 -20.78
N SER A 19 1.21 -15.49 -20.83
CA SER A 19 1.07 -16.46 -21.90
C SER A 19 1.00 -15.67 -23.20
N GLN A 20 2.12 -15.60 -23.92
CA GLN A 20 2.13 -15.09 -25.29
C GLN A 20 1.25 -16.03 -26.09
N GLN A 21 0.03 -15.58 -26.38
CA GLN A 21 -0.87 -16.29 -27.27
C GLN A 21 -0.13 -16.44 -28.61
N PRO A 22 -0.01 -17.65 -29.19
CA PRO A 22 0.64 -17.81 -30.48
C PRO A 22 -0.09 -16.96 -31.51
N VAL A 23 0.59 -15.94 -31.99
CA VAL A 23 0.11 -15.01 -33.02
C VAL A 23 0.24 -15.71 -34.37
N SER A 24 -0.88 -15.91 -35.08
CA SER A 24 -0.88 -16.54 -36.40
C SER A 24 0.06 -15.81 -37.37
N ALA A 25 0.89 -16.57 -38.09
CA ALA A 25 2.01 -16.08 -38.90
C ALA A 25 1.64 -15.26 -40.17
N THR A 26 0.35 -14.97 -40.39
CA THR A 26 -0.18 -14.27 -41.58
C THR A 26 -1.09 -13.10 -41.22
N LEU A 27 -0.69 -12.25 -40.28
CA LEU A 27 -1.44 -11.03 -39.95
C LEU A 27 -1.12 -9.91 -40.93
N SER A 28 -2.15 -9.19 -41.37
CA SER A 28 -1.95 -7.91 -42.03
C SER A 28 -1.31 -6.92 -41.05
N LEU A 29 -0.60 -5.90 -41.55
CA LEU A 29 -0.02 -4.85 -40.70
C LEU A 29 -1.07 -4.18 -39.80
N ALA A 30 -2.27 -3.97 -40.34
CA ALA A 30 -3.38 -3.38 -39.59
C ALA A 30 -3.78 -4.26 -38.40
N ASP A 31 -3.89 -5.57 -38.62
CA ASP A 31 -4.26 -6.51 -37.57
C ASP A 31 -3.15 -6.68 -36.53
N ALA A 32 -1.88 -6.65 -36.96
CA ALA A 32 -0.73 -6.68 -36.06
C ALA A 32 -0.73 -5.45 -35.12
N ILE A 33 -1.04 -4.25 -35.64
CA ILE A 33 -1.16 -3.04 -34.83
C ILE A 33 -2.37 -3.12 -33.89
N ALA A 34 -3.52 -3.62 -34.38
CA ALA A 34 -4.71 -3.80 -33.55
C ALA A 34 -4.44 -4.75 -32.38
N LEU A 35 -3.77 -5.87 -32.64
CA LEU A 35 -3.39 -6.85 -31.62
C LEU A 35 -2.38 -6.26 -30.63
N ALA A 36 -1.38 -5.51 -31.14
CA ALA A 36 -0.41 -4.82 -30.30
C ALA A 36 -1.10 -3.82 -29.37
N ARG A 37 -2.05 -3.01 -29.85
CA ARG A 37 -2.78 -2.07 -28.97
C ARG A 37 -3.62 -2.76 -27.90
N GLN A 38 -4.15 -3.95 -28.19
CA GLN A 38 -4.94 -4.72 -27.22
C GLN A 38 -4.08 -5.38 -26.14
N HIS A 39 -2.89 -5.88 -26.50
CA HIS A 39 -2.08 -6.75 -25.63
C HIS A 39 -0.76 -6.14 -25.16
N ASN A 40 -0.33 -4.99 -25.69
CA ASN A 40 0.92 -4.36 -25.29
C ASN A 40 0.84 -3.91 -23.82
N PRO A 41 1.66 -4.48 -22.92
CA PRO A 41 1.63 -4.15 -21.51
C PRO A 41 2.04 -2.70 -21.24
N ALA A 42 3.00 -2.15 -21.98
CA ALA A 42 3.42 -0.76 -21.84
C ALA A 42 2.29 0.21 -22.22
N TYR A 43 1.57 -0.07 -23.31
CA TYR A 43 0.40 0.73 -23.69
C TYR A 43 -0.68 0.68 -22.61
N ARG A 44 -1.01 -0.51 -22.10
CA ARG A 44 -2.00 -0.67 -21.02
C ARG A 44 -1.59 0.01 -19.73
N GLN A 45 -0.30 -0.04 -19.37
CA GLN A 45 0.26 0.72 -18.25
C GLN A 45 0.00 2.21 -18.42
N THR A 46 0.34 2.79 -19.58
CA THR A 46 0.11 4.25 -19.80
C THR A 46 -1.36 4.65 -19.70
N ILE A 47 -2.29 3.79 -20.14
CA ILE A 47 -3.73 4.04 -20.01
C ILE A 47 -4.16 3.95 -18.54
N HIS A 48 -3.66 2.97 -17.79
CA HIS A 48 -3.92 2.84 -16.36
C HIS A 48 -3.38 4.03 -15.57
N ASP A 49 -2.19 4.53 -15.92
CA ASP A 49 -1.52 5.64 -15.22
C ASP A 49 -2.24 6.98 -15.37
N ARG A 50 -3.08 7.14 -16.40
CA ARG A 50 -3.86 8.36 -16.64
C ARG A 50 -4.77 8.71 -15.47
N SER A 51 -5.40 7.70 -14.87
CA SER A 51 -6.32 7.91 -13.75
C SER A 51 -5.55 8.44 -12.54
N PRO A 52 -4.59 7.71 -11.94
CA PRO A 52 -3.80 8.19 -10.80
C PRO A 52 -3.19 9.58 -11.02
N ALA A 53 -2.70 9.88 -12.23
CA ALA A 53 -2.19 11.21 -12.58
C ALA A 53 -3.26 12.32 -12.46
N ALA A 54 -4.47 12.09 -12.98
CA ALA A 54 -5.58 13.04 -12.86
C ALA A 54 -6.03 13.24 -11.41
N TRP A 55 -6.01 12.18 -10.59
CA TRP A 55 -6.23 12.32 -9.14
C TRP A 55 -5.10 13.08 -8.45
N GLY A 56 -3.85 12.90 -8.88
CA GLY A 56 -2.70 13.67 -8.39
C GLY A 56 -2.88 15.18 -8.61
N VAL A 57 -3.31 15.60 -9.81
CA VAL A 57 -3.61 17.01 -10.10
C VAL A 57 -4.74 17.54 -9.22
N ARG A 58 -5.80 16.76 -9.03
CA ARG A 58 -6.92 17.14 -8.15
C ARG A 58 -6.48 17.31 -6.70
N ASN A 59 -5.66 16.39 -6.19
CA ASN A 59 -5.11 16.47 -4.83
C ASN A 59 -4.19 17.68 -4.65
N ALA A 60 -3.35 17.99 -5.64
CA ALA A 60 -2.47 19.16 -5.61
C ALA A 60 -3.27 20.47 -5.60
N TRP A 61 -4.34 20.54 -6.39
CA TRP A 61 -5.27 21.67 -6.36
C TRP A 61 -6.01 21.76 -5.02
N SER A 62 -6.50 20.63 -4.49
CA SER A 62 -7.22 20.63 -3.23
C SER A 62 -6.32 21.00 -2.06
N SER A 63 -5.06 20.58 -2.05
CA SER A 63 -4.11 20.93 -0.98
C SER A 63 -3.74 22.41 -0.96
N LEU A 64 -3.85 23.12 -2.09
CA LEU A 64 -3.58 24.56 -2.15
C LEU A 64 -4.77 25.39 -1.65
N TRP A 65 -6.00 24.92 -1.90
CA TRP A 65 -7.21 25.71 -1.68
C TRP A 65 -8.07 25.27 -0.50
N LEU A 66 -8.02 24.01 -0.10
CA LEU A 66 -8.83 23.49 1.00
C LEU A 66 -7.97 23.37 2.28
N PRO A 67 -8.48 23.81 3.43
CA PRO A 67 -7.82 23.60 4.71
C PRO A 67 -7.77 22.10 5.05
N ASN A 68 -6.71 21.68 5.75
CA ASN A 68 -6.57 20.30 6.18
C ASN A 68 -7.23 20.12 7.55
N VAL A 69 -8.30 19.32 7.60
CA VAL A 69 -8.94 18.97 8.88
C VAL A 69 -8.58 17.54 9.25
N THR A 70 -7.87 17.39 10.36
CA THR A 70 -7.47 16.08 10.91
C THR A 70 -8.05 15.90 12.30
N ALA A 71 -8.72 14.76 12.52
CA ALA A 71 -9.18 14.33 13.82
C ALA A 71 -8.53 12.99 14.16
N SER A 72 -7.94 12.88 15.35
CA SER A 72 -7.36 11.64 15.84
C SER A 72 -7.82 11.36 17.26
N GLY A 73 -8.05 10.07 17.53
CA GLY A 73 -8.42 9.56 18.84
C GLY A 73 -7.73 8.24 19.08
N GLY A 74 -7.27 8.02 20.31
CA GLY A 74 -6.59 6.79 20.70
C GLY A 74 -6.95 6.39 22.12
N VAL A 75 -6.97 5.09 22.36
CA VAL A 75 -7.13 4.51 23.69
C VAL A 75 -5.92 3.63 23.95
N ALA A 76 -5.31 3.77 25.13
CA ALA A 76 -4.21 2.94 25.56
C ALA A 76 -4.53 2.28 26.90
N TYR A 77 -4.11 1.04 27.04
CA TYR A 77 -4.23 0.25 28.24
C TYR A 77 -2.85 -0.16 28.72
N ALA A 78 -2.57 0.08 30.00
CA ALA A 78 -1.41 -0.43 30.70
C ALA A 78 -1.90 -1.39 31.80
N GLY A 79 -1.45 -2.64 31.76
CA GLY A 79 -1.73 -3.62 32.81
C GLY A 79 -0.79 -3.45 34.00
N PRO A 80 -1.15 -4.00 35.17
CA PRO A 80 -0.25 -4.02 36.31
C PRO A 80 1.02 -4.83 35.99
N GLY A 81 2.16 -4.37 36.48
CA GLY A 81 3.47 -4.99 36.26
C GLY A 81 4.62 -4.08 36.69
N GLU A 82 5.84 -4.60 36.61
CA GLU A 82 7.06 -3.83 36.89
C GLU A 82 7.84 -3.61 35.60
N GLN A 83 8.28 -2.37 35.38
CA GLN A 83 9.08 -1.97 34.24
C GLN A 83 10.40 -1.39 34.73
N ASN A 84 11.50 -2.03 34.34
CA ASN A 84 12.84 -1.55 34.64
C ASN A 84 13.29 -0.62 33.53
N PHE A 85 13.56 0.64 33.88
CA PHE A 85 14.15 1.62 32.98
C PHE A 85 15.56 1.96 33.45
N LEU A 86 16.57 1.55 32.67
CA LEU A 86 17.98 1.63 33.04
C LEU A 86 18.25 0.97 34.39
N THR A 87 18.65 1.74 35.40
CA THR A 87 18.91 1.26 36.77
C THR A 87 17.72 1.43 37.73
N SER A 88 16.58 1.93 37.25
CA SER A 88 15.41 2.24 38.07
C SER A 88 14.25 1.30 37.77
N SER A 89 13.60 0.79 38.81
CA SER A 89 12.45 -0.11 38.71
C SER A 89 11.16 0.64 39.04
N PHE A 90 10.19 0.58 38.13
CA PHE A 90 8.87 1.19 38.29
C PHE A 90 7.82 0.10 38.41
N SER A 91 7.12 0.04 39.54
CA SER A 91 6.05 -0.93 39.77
C SER A 91 4.69 -0.25 39.63
N GLN A 92 3.85 -0.76 38.74
CA GLN A 92 2.46 -0.36 38.58
C GLN A 92 1.57 -1.50 39.10
N SER A 93 0.92 -1.29 40.25
CA SER A 93 0.09 -2.33 40.88
C SER A 93 -1.34 -2.41 40.35
N VAL A 94 -1.78 -1.43 39.55
CA VAL A 94 -3.15 -1.32 39.02
C VAL A 94 -3.13 -1.11 37.51
N SER A 95 -4.15 -1.62 36.82
CA SER A 95 -4.32 -1.33 35.40
C SER A 95 -4.78 0.11 35.18
N THR A 96 -4.24 0.74 34.14
CA THR A 96 -4.57 2.10 33.73
C THR A 96 -5.12 2.11 32.31
N TRP A 97 -6.25 2.78 32.14
CA TRP A 97 -6.77 3.15 30.82
C TRP A 97 -6.52 4.64 30.59
N SER A 98 -6.11 4.99 29.39
CA SER A 98 -5.94 6.38 28.98
C SER A 98 -6.55 6.58 27.61
N SER A 99 -7.12 7.75 27.40
CA SER A 99 -7.67 8.16 26.11
C SER A 99 -7.08 9.51 25.72
N SER A 100 -6.82 9.68 24.43
CA SER A 100 -6.35 10.94 23.86
C SER A 100 -7.19 11.29 22.64
N TYR A 101 -7.50 12.57 22.49
CA TYR A 101 -8.25 13.11 21.37
C TYR A 101 -7.57 14.40 20.92
N SER A 102 -7.38 14.57 19.62
CA SER A 102 -6.84 15.80 19.05
C SER A 102 -7.55 16.14 17.75
N PHE A 103 -7.72 17.44 17.53
CA PHE A 103 -8.32 18.01 16.34
C PHE A 103 -7.40 19.13 15.85
N LEU A 104 -7.03 19.09 14.58
CA LEU A 104 -6.14 20.03 13.90
C LEU A 104 -6.83 20.52 12.64
N LEU A 105 -6.76 21.83 12.38
CA LEU A 105 -7.35 22.52 11.23
C LEU A 105 -6.32 23.43 10.55
#